data_AF-A7MG25-F1
#
_entry.id   AF-A7MG25-F1
#
_cell.length_a   1.000
_cell.length_b   1.000
_cell.length_c   1.000
_cell.angle_alpha   90.00
_cell.angle_beta   90.00
_cell.angle_gamma   90.00
#
_symmetry.space_group_name_H-M   'P 1'
#
loop_
_entity.id
_entity.type
_entity.pdbx_description
1 polymer ?
#
loop_
_entity_poly.entity_id
_entity_poly.type
_entity_poly.pdbx_seq_one_letter_code
_entity_poly.pdbx_strand_id
1 'polypeptide(L)'
;MARITKKESALHIQVMDLIHSDKQLTQDDKEFIFNNYKGDGIGATGAFFTPEMLAWDFILDAGCTGQCIELCAGIGRLSYYQYLRNKPTHITCVELNPEYVMIGSRV
;
A
#
# COMPACT_ATOMS: atom_id res chain seq x y z
N MET A 1 -7.44 18.06 11.84
CA MET A 1 -7.54 17.13 10.70
C MET A 1 -7.56 17.95 9.42
N ALA A 2 -6.53 17.82 8.59
CA ALA A 2 -6.40 18.62 7.37
C ALA A 2 -7.32 18.06 6.28
N ARG A 3 -8.13 18.92 5.68
CA ARG A 3 -8.98 18.59 4.54
C ARG A 3 -8.10 18.24 3.35
N ILE A 4 -8.40 17.14 2.66
CA ILE A 4 -7.70 16.73 1.42
C ILE A 4 -7.72 17.90 0.43
N THR A 5 -6.56 18.22 -0.12
CA THR A 5 -6.43 19.30 -1.11
C THR A 5 -6.98 18.87 -2.47
N LYS A 6 -7.34 19.83 -3.33
CA LYS A 6 -7.77 19.53 -4.71
C LYS A 6 -6.75 18.69 -5.48
N LYS A 7 -5.45 18.95 -5.26
CA LYS A 7 -4.35 18.21 -5.89
C LYS A 7 -4.36 16.75 -5.44
N GLU A 8 -4.46 16.51 -4.14
CA GLU A 8 -4.52 15.15 -3.58
C GLU A 8 -5.76 14.39 -4.03
N SER A 9 -6.92 15.04 -4.12
CA SER A 9 -8.13 14.41 -4.68
C SER A 9 -7.94 14.02 -6.15
N ALA A 10 -7.33 14.88 -6.96
CA ALA A 10 -7.04 14.56 -8.37
C ALA A 10 -6.06 13.38 -8.51
N LEU A 11 -5.04 13.32 -7.66
CA LEU A 11 -4.08 12.21 -7.64
C LEU A 11 -4.74 10.91 -7.18
N HIS A 12 -5.61 10.96 -6.18
CA HIS A 12 -6.37 9.79 -5.73
C HIS A 12 -7.27 9.23 -6.85
N ILE A 13 -7.92 10.09 -7.63
CA ILE A 13 -8.71 9.65 -8.80
C ILE A 13 -7.82 8.90 -9.80
N GLN A 14 -6.63 9.43 -10.12
CA GLN A 14 -5.68 8.74 -11.01
C GLN A 14 -5.21 7.39 -10.46
N VAL A 15 -5.02 7.30 -9.14
CA VAL A 15 -4.73 6.03 -8.46
C VAL A 15 -5.86 5.02 -8.66
N MET A 16 -7.11 5.43 -8.48
CA MET A 16 -8.26 4.54 -8.68
C MET A 16 -8.41 4.11 -10.15
N ASP A 17 -8.12 5.00 -11.10
CA ASP A 17 -8.10 4.66 -12.52
C ASP A 17 -7.02 3.59 -12.83
N LEU A 18 -5.83 3.70 -12.23
CA LEU A 18 -4.76 2.70 -12.39
C LEU A 18 -5.13 1.36 -11.76
N ILE A 19 -5.67 1.37 -10.54
CA ILE A 19 -6.09 0.17 -9.80
C ILE A 19 -7.13 -0.62 -10.60
N HIS A 20 -8.12 0.07 -11.16
CA HIS A 20 -9.20 -0.56 -11.94
C HIS A 20 -8.86 -0.79 -13.42
N SER A 21 -7.67 -0.40 -13.88
CA SER A 21 -7.25 -0.65 -15.25
C SER A 21 -6.82 -2.11 -15.45
N ASP A 22 -6.88 -2.59 -16.69
CA ASP A 22 -6.32 -3.90 -17.07
C ASP A 22 -4.81 -3.88 -17.33
N LYS A 23 -4.15 -2.73 -17.14
CA LYS A 23 -2.72 -2.56 -17.47
C LYS A 23 -1.83 -3.24 -16.44
N GLN A 24 -0.84 -4.00 -16.89
CA GLN A 24 0.22 -4.49 -16.01
C GLN A 24 0.93 -3.29 -15.35
N LEU A 25 0.93 -3.24 -14.02
CA LEU A 25 1.52 -2.15 -13.26
C LEU A 25 3.04 -2.29 -13.22
N THR A 26 3.74 -1.21 -13.58
CA THR A 26 5.17 -1.07 -13.38
C THR A 26 5.50 -0.80 -11.91
N GLN A 27 6.79 -0.81 -11.55
CA GLN A 27 7.22 -0.41 -10.20
C GLN A 27 6.82 1.04 -9.89
N ASP A 28 6.99 1.95 -10.85
CA ASP A 28 6.62 3.35 -10.68
C ASP A 28 5.10 3.53 -10.49
N ASP A 29 4.28 2.73 -11.17
CA ASP A 29 2.82 2.75 -10.97
C ASP A 29 2.45 2.30 -9.55
N LYS A 30 3.09 1.25 -9.03
CA LYS A 30 2.86 0.75 -7.67
C LYS A 30 3.26 1.77 -6.63
N GLU A 31 4.43 2.40 -6.79
CA GLU A 31 4.87 3.48 -5.91
C GLU A 31 3.96 4.70 -5.98
N PHE A 32 3.48 5.05 -7.18
CA PHE A 32 2.50 6.12 -7.36
C PHE A 32 1.20 5.81 -6.59
N ILE A 33 0.70 4.58 -6.67
CA ILE A 33 -0.48 4.12 -5.91
C ILE A 33 -0.24 4.27 -4.41
N PHE A 34 0.85 3.72 -3.88
CA PHE A 34 1.13 3.78 -2.44
C PHE A 34 1.30 5.21 -1.91
N ASN A 35 1.85 6.12 -2.72
CA ASN A 35 2.09 7.49 -2.31
C ASN A 35 0.85 8.40 -2.41
N ASN A 36 -0.12 8.04 -3.26
CA ASN A 36 -1.23 8.93 -3.61
C ASN A 36 -2.62 8.35 -3.29
N TYR A 37 -2.73 7.08 -2.91
CA TYR A 37 -3.98 6.53 -2.41
C TYR A 37 -4.42 7.26 -1.14
N LYS A 38 -5.68 7.68 -1.12
CA LYS A 38 -6.34 8.26 0.03
C LYS A 38 -7.47 7.31 0.38
N GLY A 39 -7.26 6.48 1.40
CA GLY A 39 -8.36 5.68 1.96
C GLY A 39 -9.44 6.59 2.53
N ASP A 40 -10.60 6.02 2.88
CA ASP A 40 -11.75 6.74 3.39
C ASP A 40 -11.40 7.57 4.65
N GLY A 41 -10.98 8.81 4.42
CA GLY A 41 -10.60 9.80 5.41
C GLY A 41 -11.74 10.75 5.75
N ILE A 42 -12.98 10.25 5.84
CA ILE A 42 -14.13 11.04 6.29
C ILE A 42 -14.65 10.45 7.61
N GLY A 43 -13.92 10.67 8.71
CA GLY A 43 -14.41 10.30 10.04
C GLY A 43 -13.32 10.02 11.09
N ALA A 44 -13.77 9.57 12.27
CA ALA A 44 -12.96 9.34 13.46
C ALA A 44 -11.98 8.15 13.37
N THR A 45 -12.00 7.37 12.28
CA THR A 45 -11.19 6.17 12.04
C THR A 45 -10.37 6.28 10.75
N GLY A 46 -9.70 7.43 10.55
CA GLY A 46 -8.89 7.65 9.36
C GLY A 46 -7.82 6.57 9.18
N ALA A 47 -7.70 6.03 7.97
CA ALA A 47 -6.65 5.08 7.64
C ALA A 47 -5.32 5.82 7.42
N PHE A 48 -4.25 5.32 8.05
CA PHE A 48 -2.90 5.84 7.90
C PHE A 48 -2.04 4.75 7.27
N PHE A 49 -1.43 5.08 6.14
CA PHE A 49 -0.50 4.18 5.45
C PHE A 49 0.93 4.57 5.79
N THR A 50 1.79 3.58 5.99
CA THR A 50 3.21 3.81 6.24
C THR A 50 3.82 4.61 5.09
N PRO A 51 4.49 5.75 5.32
CA PRO A 51 5.25 6.47 4.30
C PRO A 51 6.39 5.61 3.73
N GLU A 52 6.75 5.82 2.46
CA GLU A 52 7.80 5.08 1.74
C GLU A 52 9.11 4.94 2.54
N MET A 53 9.67 6.04 3.04
CA MET A 53 10.93 6.00 3.79
C MET A 53 10.85 5.16 5.05
N LEU A 54 9.73 5.25 5.79
CA LEU A 54 9.53 4.44 6.99
C LEU A 54 9.30 2.97 6.66
N ALA A 55 8.70 2.68 5.50
CA ALA A 55 8.57 1.30 5.04
C ALA A 55 9.94 0.70 4.70
N TRP A 56 10.82 1.44 4.01
CA TRP A 56 12.20 1.00 3.78
C TRP A 56 12.96 0.74 5.08
N ASP A 57 12.90 1.68 6.02
CA ASP A 57 13.57 1.57 7.31
C ASP A 57 13.04 0.39 8.13
N PHE A 58 11.72 0.21 8.18
CA PHE A 58 11.09 -0.90 8.90
C PHE A 58 11.61 -2.27 8.42
N ILE A 59 11.79 -2.43 7.11
CA ILE A 59 12.22 -3.69 6.51
C ILE A 59 13.70 -3.99 6.75
N LEU A 60 14.51 -3.01 7.19
CA LEU A 60 15.89 -3.24 7.65
C LEU A 60 15.91 -4.23 8.82
N ASP A 61 15.06 -4.00 9.81
CA ASP A 61 14.99 -4.78 11.06
C ASP A 61 14.01 -5.96 10.95
N ALA A 62 12.85 -5.76 10.32
CA ALA A 62 11.81 -6.79 10.19
C ALA A 62 12.11 -7.85 9.11
N GLY A 63 13.27 -7.75 8.44
CA GLY A 63 13.60 -8.53 7.26
C GLY A 63 13.48 -10.05 7.44
N CYS A 64 13.03 -10.73 6.38
CA CYS A 64 12.67 -12.14 6.38
C CYS A 64 12.80 -12.72 4.97
N THR A 65 13.54 -13.82 4.85
CA THR A 65 13.68 -14.58 3.60
C THR A 65 12.80 -15.83 3.57
N GLY A 66 12.19 -16.19 4.70
CA GLY A 66 11.33 -17.36 4.85
C GLY A 66 9.86 -17.07 4.55
N GLN A 67 8.97 -17.55 5.41
CA GLN A 67 7.54 -17.23 5.36
C GLN A 67 7.25 -16.11 6.35
N CYS A 68 6.52 -15.09 5.93
CA CYS A 68 6.08 -14.01 6.82
C CYS A 68 4.59 -13.71 6.69
N ILE A 69 4.04 -13.16 7.77
CA ILE A 69 2.66 -12.70 7.86
C ILE A 69 2.66 -11.20 8.18
N GLU A 70 1.90 -10.42 7.43
CA GLU A 70 1.62 -9.02 7.73
C GLU A 70 0.18 -8.90 8.23
N LEU A 71 0.01 -8.49 9.48
CA LEU A 71 -1.31 -8.24 10.08
C LEU A 71 -1.67 -6.77 9.93
N CYS A 72 -2.93 -6.49 9.60
CA CYS A 72 -3.41 -5.14 9.26
C CYS A 72 -2.61 -4.54 8.10
N ALA A 73 -2.47 -5.33 7.03
CA ALA A 73 -1.60 -5.00 5.90
C ALA A 73 -2.01 -3.72 5.16
N GLY A 74 -3.23 -3.22 5.36
CA GLY A 74 -3.79 -2.15 4.57
C GLY A 74 -3.69 -2.51 3.09
N ILE A 75 -3.13 -1.61 2.29
CA ILE A 75 -2.93 -1.83 0.85
C ILE A 75 -1.62 -2.58 0.53
N GLY A 76 -0.90 -3.13 1.51
CA GLY A 76 0.24 -4.05 1.30
C GLY A 76 1.62 -3.40 1.10
N ARG A 77 1.81 -2.15 1.55
CA ARG A 77 3.09 -1.43 1.34
C ARG A 77 4.28 -2.13 1.98
N LEU A 78 4.18 -2.60 3.22
CA LEU A 78 5.31 -3.24 3.90
C LEU A 78 5.67 -4.57 3.23
N SER A 79 4.67 -5.39 2.88
CA SER A 79 4.85 -6.60 2.09
C SER A 79 5.51 -6.35 0.74
N TYR A 80 5.17 -5.26 0.06
CA TYR A 80 5.82 -4.87 -1.18
C TYR A 80 7.33 -4.62 -0.99
N TYR A 81 7.73 -3.83 0.02
CA TYR A 81 9.15 -3.59 0.30
C TYR A 81 9.87 -4.82 0.87
N GLN A 82 9.16 -5.66 1.64
CA GLN A 82 9.65 -6.95 2.07
C GLN A 82 10.04 -7.82 0.87
N TYR A 83 9.17 -7.86 -0.15
CA TYR A 83 9.43 -8.59 -1.38
C TYR A 83 10.61 -8.02 -2.17
N LEU A 84 10.66 -6.70 -2.37
CA LEU A 84 11.74 -6.04 -3.10
C LEU A 84 13.12 -6.28 -2.44
N ARG A 85 13.22 -6.13 -1.12
CA ARG A 85 14.50 -6.20 -0.41
C ARG A 85 14.93 -7.62 -0.10
N ASN A 86 14.04 -8.42 0.50
CA ASN A 86 14.42 -9.67 1.14
C ASN A 86 13.97 -10.92 0.39
N LYS A 87 13.05 -10.80 -0.59
CA LYS A 87 12.55 -11.91 -1.42
C LYS A 87 12.12 -13.12 -0.57
N PRO A 88 11.18 -12.96 0.39
CA PRO A 88 10.67 -14.07 1.17
C PRO A 88 10.07 -15.15 0.27
N THR A 89 10.17 -16.41 0.71
CA THR A 89 9.54 -17.54 0.02
C THR A 89 8.02 -17.44 -0.07
N HIS A 90 7.38 -16.82 0.93
CA HIS A 90 5.93 -16.59 0.95
C HIS A 90 5.58 -15.42 1.87
N ILE A 91 4.60 -14.62 1.45
CA ILE A 91 4.02 -13.53 2.26
C ILE A 91 2.52 -13.75 2.35
N THR A 92 1.97 -13.74 3.57
CA THR A 92 0.53 -13.73 3.81
C THR A 92 0.12 -12.37 4.36
N CYS A 93 -0.69 -11.63 3.60
CA CYS A 93 -1.27 -10.36 4.05
C CYS A 93 -2.66 -10.60 4.65
N VAL A 94 -2.90 -10.10 5.85
CA VAL A 94 -4.21 -10.15 6.52
C VAL A 94 -4.73 -8.73 6.70
N GLU A 95 -5.89 -8.46 6.11
CA GLU A 95 -6.54 -7.15 6.18
C GLU A 95 -8.06 -7.33 6.31
N LEU A 96 -8.67 -6.45 7.11
CA LEU A 96 -10.10 -6.47 7.39
C LEU A 96 -10.90 -5.75 6.31
N ASN A 97 -10.40 -4.62 5.80
CA ASN A 97 -11.10 -3.85 4.78
C ASN A 97 -10.98 -4.55 3.41
N PRO A 98 -12.10 -5.03 2.81
CA PRO A 98 -12.07 -5.73 1.54
C PRO A 98 -11.57 -4.86 0.38
N GLU A 99 -11.75 -3.54 0.44
CA GLU A 99 -11.20 -2.63 -0.57
C GLU A 99 -9.67 -2.65 -0.51
N TYR A 100 -9.09 -2.59 0.70
CA TYR A 100 -7.65 -2.62 0.86
C TYR A 100 -7.06 -3.97 0.45
N VAL A 101 -7.78 -5.07 0.68
CA VAL A 101 -7.41 -6.40 0.15
C VAL A 101 -7.38 -6.39 -1.38
N MET A 102 -8.40 -5.80 -2.02
CA MET A 102 -8.48 -5.70 -3.48
C MET A 102 -7.31 -4.88 -4.05
N ILE A 103 -7.04 -3.72 -3.46
CA ILE A 103 -5.92 -2.85 -3.87
C ILE A 103 -4.59 -3.56 -3.63
N GLY A 104 -4.39 -4.15 -2.44
CA GLY A 104 -3.18 -4.88 -2.08
C GLY A 104 -2.90 -6.08 -2.98
N SER A 105 -3.95 -6.73 -3.49
CA SER A 105 -3.83 -7.83 -4.47
C SER A 105 -3.45 -7.35 -5.88
N ARG A 106 -3.63 -6.05 -6.16
CA ARG A 106 -3.31 -5.43 -7.44
C ARG A 106 -1.85 -4.96 -7.50
N VAL A 107 -1.29 -4.51 -6.38
CA VAL A 107 0.08 -3.96 -6.26
C VAL A 107 1.14 -5.00 -5.94
#